data_AF-A0A1V2Q8I6-F1
#
_entry.id   AF-A0A1V2Q8I6-F1
#
_cell.length_a   1.000
_cell.length_b   1.000
_cell.length_c   1.000
_cell.angle_alpha   90.00
_cell.angle_beta   90.00
_cell.angle_gamma   90.00
#
_symmetry.space_group_name_H-M   'P 1'
#
loop_
_entity.id
_entity.type
_entity.pdbx_description
1 polymer ?
#
loop_
_entity_poly.entity_id
_entity_poly.type
_entity_poly.pdbx_seq_one_letter_code
_entity_poly.pdbx_strand_id
1 'polypeptide(L)'
;MRDVIRRSDTHSVLAMFGVDADVAAHCSFDHGAVLVFPESSAQAPDALRAEGLAVGEMVPSVVVRGRLMRRYGVAGLDVGILRAPVGDAEIEIFTLAGATADIVTAEREHQHEKHFALSVANPDAIVLSGLATSLHDAGLVPDGGGYNSHVDCTVLYFRRGGQRLELISAGQHDGALKQHLRHDPAYRLLEVMTGAWRTQAVAVAASLRLADHLAVGRSVADISADLGLHRDSLHRLLRYLTSLGVLRTDGGTFTLTALGELLRTDASNSLQPLAVLYGDSFYQSFGQLEQAVRTGRESFDGVFGKHHFDYFAEHPDLGFNRAMAASAAIFGQVAEAFDFTSARHVVDVAGGTGELLKQVLNTVPHLRGTLFERPDVIPAARANLAGCVERCTFVGGDFTSSVPGGGDVYLLSRVLHDWDDQQCLAILKRCASSMGPEATLLVVERLLPEDCSPSLAVAWDVHMLCNVGGRERTLGHYRGLLAEVGLVVTSATDLPLDFSLITARVG
;
A
#
# COMPACT_ATOMS: atom_id res chain seq x y z
N MET A 1 -13.12 -36.81 -15.55
CA MET A 1 -11.69 -36.42 -15.40
C MET A 1 -10.84 -36.97 -16.54
N ARG A 2 -10.83 -38.28 -16.80
CA ARG A 2 -10.11 -38.88 -17.94
C ARG A 2 -10.28 -38.14 -19.27
N ASP A 3 -11.52 -37.87 -19.67
CA ASP A 3 -11.78 -37.19 -20.94
C ASP A 3 -11.40 -35.70 -20.93
N VAL A 4 -11.37 -35.09 -19.75
CA VAL A 4 -10.88 -33.71 -19.56
C VAL A 4 -9.37 -33.71 -19.78
N ILE A 5 -8.64 -34.59 -19.09
CA ILE A 5 -7.17 -34.68 -19.17
C ILE A 5 -6.70 -35.04 -20.59
N ARG A 6 -7.38 -35.96 -21.28
CA ARG A 6 -7.09 -36.27 -22.71
C ARG A 6 -7.17 -35.06 -23.65
N ARG A 7 -7.97 -34.06 -23.30
CA ARG A 7 -8.20 -32.85 -24.09
C ARG A 7 -7.48 -31.64 -23.49
N SER A 8 -6.74 -31.84 -22.39
CA SER A 8 -6.08 -30.76 -21.67
C SER A 8 -4.61 -30.67 -22.08
N ASP A 9 -4.19 -29.48 -22.45
CA ASP A 9 -2.80 -29.03 -22.48
C ASP A 9 -2.61 -27.87 -21.47
N THR A 10 -1.37 -27.38 -21.32
CA THR A 10 -1.05 -26.25 -20.43
C THR A 10 -1.97 -25.04 -20.67
N HIS A 11 -2.19 -24.67 -21.93
CA HIS A 11 -3.00 -23.48 -22.29
C HIS A 11 -4.46 -23.66 -21.88
N SER A 12 -5.03 -24.84 -22.14
CA SER A 12 -6.41 -25.14 -21.79
C SER A 12 -6.63 -25.16 -20.27
N VAL A 13 -5.66 -25.65 -19.49
CA VAL A 13 -5.73 -25.64 -18.02
C VAL A 13 -5.63 -24.20 -17.50
N LEU A 14 -4.67 -23.42 -17.98
CA LEU A 14 -4.54 -22.00 -17.61
C LEU A 14 -5.80 -21.20 -17.95
N ALA A 15 -6.40 -21.44 -19.12
CA ALA A 15 -7.66 -20.82 -19.53
C ALA A 15 -8.83 -21.17 -18.60
N MET A 16 -8.91 -22.39 -18.04
CA MET A 16 -9.92 -22.74 -17.03
C MET A 16 -9.82 -21.86 -15.78
N PHE A 17 -8.61 -21.39 -15.47
CA PHE A 17 -8.35 -20.51 -14.33
C PHE A 17 -8.27 -19.02 -14.72
N GLY A 18 -8.54 -18.66 -15.97
CA GLY A 18 -8.47 -17.28 -16.46
C GLY A 18 -7.06 -16.67 -16.38
N VAL A 19 -6.02 -17.49 -16.51
CA VAL A 19 -4.62 -17.09 -16.43
C VAL A 19 -4.10 -16.77 -17.83
N ASP A 20 -3.20 -15.79 -17.93
CA ASP A 20 -2.57 -15.38 -19.19
C ASP A 20 -1.83 -16.56 -19.87
N ALA A 21 -1.85 -16.59 -21.20
CA ALA A 21 -1.17 -17.59 -22.00
C ALA A 21 0.35 -17.52 -21.88
N ASP A 22 0.93 -16.35 -21.56
CA ASP A 22 2.38 -16.19 -21.38
C ASP A 22 2.95 -17.09 -20.26
N VAL A 23 2.12 -17.43 -19.27
CA VAL A 23 2.46 -18.39 -18.19
C VAL A 23 2.79 -19.76 -18.78
N ALA A 24 2.16 -20.15 -19.89
CA ALA A 24 2.37 -21.45 -20.52
C ALA A 24 3.79 -21.64 -21.08
N ALA A 25 4.55 -20.57 -21.32
CA ALA A 25 5.94 -20.65 -21.75
C ALA A 25 6.88 -21.18 -20.65
N HIS A 26 6.44 -21.15 -19.40
CA HIS A 26 7.25 -21.47 -18.22
C HIS A 26 6.75 -22.68 -17.44
N CYS A 27 5.69 -23.34 -17.90
CA CYS A 27 5.18 -24.54 -17.25
C CYS A 27 4.59 -25.54 -18.25
N SER A 28 4.51 -26.80 -17.83
CA SER A 28 3.86 -27.87 -18.58
C SER A 28 2.79 -28.51 -17.73
N PHE A 29 1.64 -28.84 -18.33
CA PHE A 29 0.66 -29.68 -17.67
C PHE A 29 1.28 -31.01 -17.25
N ASP A 30 1.14 -31.35 -15.96
CA ASP A 30 1.80 -32.50 -15.35
C ASP A 30 0.80 -33.63 -15.11
N HIS A 31 -0.19 -33.37 -14.25
CA HIS A 31 -1.26 -34.32 -13.97
C HIS A 31 -2.55 -33.62 -13.56
N GLY A 32 -3.65 -34.36 -13.53
CA GLY A 32 -4.85 -33.94 -12.84
C GLY A 32 -5.26 -34.97 -11.80
N ALA A 33 -5.94 -34.53 -10.75
CA ALA A 33 -6.35 -35.41 -9.68
C ALA A 33 -7.84 -35.36 -9.39
N VAL A 34 -8.35 -36.44 -8.81
CA VAL A 34 -9.75 -36.57 -8.42
C VAL A 34 -9.90 -37.51 -7.23
N LEU A 35 -10.83 -37.19 -6.32
CA LEU A 35 -11.26 -38.08 -5.25
C LEU A 35 -12.50 -38.89 -5.68
N VAL A 36 -12.45 -40.19 -5.45
CA VAL A 36 -13.53 -41.14 -5.72
C VAL A 36 -13.87 -41.94 -4.47
N PHE A 37 -15.08 -42.50 -4.44
CA PHE A 37 -15.67 -43.14 -3.25
C PHE A 37 -16.01 -44.60 -3.54
N PRO A 38 -15.01 -45.50 -3.59
CA PRO A 38 -15.28 -46.92 -3.78
C PRO A 38 -15.90 -47.53 -2.52
N GLU A 39 -16.62 -48.64 -2.68
CA GLU A 39 -17.14 -49.42 -1.54
C GLU A 39 -16.00 -49.99 -0.68
N SER A 40 -14.88 -50.35 -1.31
CA SER A 40 -13.67 -50.84 -0.65
C SER A 40 -12.41 -50.41 -1.40
N SER A 41 -11.38 -49.96 -0.67
CA SER A 41 -10.08 -49.61 -1.25
C SER A 41 -9.42 -50.79 -1.96
N ALA A 42 -9.67 -52.02 -1.51
CA ALA A 42 -9.11 -53.23 -2.13
C ALA A 42 -9.70 -53.52 -3.51
N GLN A 43 -10.95 -53.12 -3.75
CA GLN A 43 -11.66 -53.38 -5.02
C GLN A 43 -11.55 -52.20 -6.01
N ALA A 44 -11.10 -51.03 -5.54
CA ALA A 44 -10.99 -49.83 -6.36
C ALA A 44 -10.11 -50.01 -7.61
N PRO A 45 -8.93 -50.68 -7.57
CA PRO A 45 -8.11 -50.86 -8.75
C PRO A 45 -8.83 -51.66 -9.85
N ASP A 46 -9.51 -52.75 -9.50
CA ASP A 46 -10.18 -53.62 -10.47
C ASP A 46 -11.42 -52.94 -11.08
N ALA A 47 -12.16 -52.18 -10.28
CA ALA A 47 -13.27 -51.35 -10.79
C ALA A 47 -12.79 -50.31 -11.81
N LEU A 48 -11.67 -49.63 -11.55
CA LEU A 48 -11.10 -48.66 -12.49
C LEU A 48 -10.56 -49.32 -13.77
N ARG A 49 -9.98 -50.53 -13.65
CA ARG A 49 -9.56 -51.33 -14.83
C ARG A 49 -10.74 -51.75 -15.69
N ALA A 50 -11.86 -52.14 -15.09
CA ALA A 50 -13.09 -52.48 -15.82
C ALA A 50 -13.62 -51.28 -16.63
N GLU A 51 -13.44 -50.06 -16.12
CA GLU A 51 -13.76 -48.80 -16.81
C GLU A 51 -12.70 -48.38 -17.86
N GLY A 52 -11.67 -49.21 -18.07
CA GLY A 52 -10.63 -49.01 -19.08
C GLY A 52 -9.48 -48.09 -18.65
N LEU A 53 -9.23 -47.92 -17.34
CA LEU A 53 -8.05 -47.22 -16.82
C LEU A 53 -6.95 -48.21 -16.43
N ALA A 54 -5.75 -48.02 -16.96
CA ALA A 54 -4.57 -48.76 -16.55
C ALA A 54 -4.03 -48.18 -15.24
N VAL A 55 -4.49 -48.68 -14.09
CA VAL A 55 -4.06 -48.21 -12.77
C VAL A 55 -2.95 -49.07 -12.17
N GLY A 56 -1.97 -48.41 -11.55
CA GLY A 56 -0.87 -49.03 -10.81
C GLY A 56 -1.29 -49.63 -9.46
N GLU A 57 -0.31 -49.83 -8.57
CA GLU A 57 -0.55 -50.29 -7.21
C GLU A 57 -1.18 -49.18 -6.34
N MET A 58 -2.08 -49.56 -5.44
CA MET A 58 -2.67 -48.65 -4.46
C MET A 58 -1.66 -48.31 -3.37
N VAL A 59 -1.39 -47.03 -3.17
CA VAL A 59 -0.52 -46.55 -2.08
C VAL A 59 -1.35 -45.78 -1.04
N PRO A 60 -1.10 -45.91 0.26
CA PRO A 60 -1.78 -45.08 1.26
C PRO A 60 -1.45 -43.58 1.10
N SER A 61 -2.47 -42.71 1.07
CA SER A 61 -2.28 -41.26 0.97
C SER A 61 -2.36 -40.59 2.33
N VAL A 62 -1.21 -40.34 2.97
CA VAL A 62 -1.15 -39.74 4.31
C VAL A 62 -1.62 -38.28 4.31
N VAL A 63 -1.28 -37.52 3.27
CA VAL A 63 -1.58 -36.09 3.16
C VAL A 63 -3.07 -35.84 2.97
N VAL A 64 -3.70 -36.50 1.99
CA VAL A 64 -5.14 -36.36 1.72
C VAL A 64 -5.96 -36.91 2.87
N ARG A 65 -5.54 -38.04 3.48
CA ARG A 65 -6.15 -38.56 4.71
C ARG A 65 -6.16 -37.53 5.84
N GLY A 66 -5.01 -36.93 6.14
CA GLY A 66 -4.91 -35.92 7.18
C GLY A 66 -5.76 -34.68 6.92
N ARG A 67 -5.86 -34.27 5.65
CA ARG A 67 -6.69 -33.14 5.22
C ARG A 67 -8.18 -33.42 5.40
N LEU A 68 -8.67 -34.57 4.93
CA LEU A 68 -10.06 -34.99 5.07
C LEU A 68 -10.45 -35.17 6.54
N MET A 69 -9.59 -35.79 7.34
CA MET A 69 -9.79 -35.94 8.79
C MET A 69 -9.97 -34.59 9.50
N ARG A 70 -9.13 -33.59 9.18
CA ARG A 70 -9.27 -32.24 9.74
C ARG A 70 -10.53 -31.53 9.25
N ARG A 71 -10.84 -31.63 7.95
CA ARG A 71 -12.01 -30.98 7.33
C ARG A 71 -13.32 -31.44 7.98
N TYR A 72 -13.44 -32.74 8.24
CA TYR A 72 -14.67 -33.34 8.76
C TYR A 72 -14.64 -33.64 10.27
N GLY A 73 -13.52 -33.38 10.95
CA GLY A 73 -13.38 -33.69 12.38
C GLY A 73 -13.48 -35.18 12.71
N VAL A 74 -13.10 -36.05 11.77
CA VAL A 74 -13.20 -37.51 11.90
C VAL A 74 -11.82 -38.17 11.94
N ALA A 75 -11.74 -39.39 12.47
CA ALA A 75 -10.53 -40.19 12.50
C ALA A 75 -10.68 -41.50 11.72
N GLY A 76 -9.54 -42.11 11.34
CA GLY A 76 -9.53 -43.46 10.78
C GLY A 76 -10.05 -43.59 9.34
N LEU A 77 -9.98 -42.52 8.55
CA LEU A 77 -10.35 -42.60 7.13
C LEU A 77 -9.39 -43.49 6.34
N ASP A 78 -9.94 -44.38 5.51
CA ASP A 78 -9.18 -45.20 4.58
C ASP A 78 -9.01 -44.45 3.26
N VAL A 79 -7.81 -43.91 3.05
CA VAL A 79 -7.48 -43.10 1.87
C VAL A 79 -6.26 -43.65 1.15
N GLY A 80 -6.46 -43.99 -0.12
CA GLY A 80 -5.41 -44.44 -1.03
C GLY A 80 -5.20 -43.46 -2.18
N ILE A 81 -4.13 -43.68 -2.93
CA ILE A 81 -3.86 -43.04 -4.21
C ILE A 81 -3.52 -44.13 -5.24
N LEU A 82 -4.16 -44.02 -6.40
CA LEU A 82 -3.82 -44.76 -7.61
C LEU A 82 -3.35 -43.76 -8.67
N ARG A 83 -2.46 -44.22 -9.54
CA ARG A 83 -1.99 -43.45 -10.70
C ARG A 83 -2.34 -44.16 -11.98
N ALA A 84 -2.81 -43.40 -12.97
CA ALA A 84 -3.15 -43.90 -14.29
C ALA A 84 -2.58 -42.98 -15.38
N PRO A 85 -1.77 -43.49 -16.32
CA PRO A 85 -1.29 -42.70 -17.45
C PRO A 85 -2.43 -42.43 -18.44
N VAL A 86 -2.47 -41.21 -18.98
CA VAL A 86 -3.44 -40.76 -19.97
C VAL A 86 -2.75 -39.87 -20.99
N GLY A 87 -2.31 -40.47 -22.11
CA GLY A 87 -1.47 -39.78 -23.08
C GLY A 87 -0.09 -39.51 -22.50
N ASP A 88 0.37 -38.26 -22.60
CA ASP A 88 1.64 -37.79 -22.01
C ASP A 88 1.50 -37.28 -20.57
N ALA A 89 0.29 -37.30 -20.01
CA ALA A 89 -0.01 -36.85 -18.65
C ALA A 89 -0.47 -38.01 -17.75
N GLU A 90 -0.60 -37.73 -16.45
CA GLU A 90 -1.09 -38.70 -15.46
C GLU A 90 -2.41 -38.25 -14.81
N ILE A 91 -3.18 -39.22 -14.31
CA ILE A 91 -4.28 -38.98 -13.38
C ILE A 91 -3.94 -39.57 -12.01
N GLU A 92 -3.93 -38.71 -10.99
CA GLU A 92 -3.92 -39.14 -9.59
C GLU A 92 -5.36 -39.36 -9.10
N ILE A 93 -5.68 -40.59 -8.71
CA ILE A 93 -7.01 -40.99 -8.28
C ILE A 93 -6.93 -41.28 -6.78
N PHE A 94 -7.36 -40.32 -5.97
CA PHE A 94 -7.51 -40.53 -4.54
C PHE A 94 -8.77 -41.36 -4.29
N THR A 95 -8.67 -42.36 -3.43
CA THR A 95 -9.82 -43.16 -2.99
C THR A 95 -10.15 -42.83 -1.55
N LEU A 96 -11.43 -42.69 -1.23
CA LEU A 96 -11.92 -42.65 0.15
C LEU A 96 -12.97 -43.75 0.32
N ALA A 97 -12.57 -44.87 0.92
CA ALA A 97 -13.46 -45.99 1.18
C ALA A 97 -14.16 -45.82 2.54
N GLY A 98 -15.42 -46.30 2.62
CA GLY A 98 -16.18 -46.29 3.87
C GLY A 98 -16.58 -44.90 4.37
N ALA A 99 -16.54 -43.86 3.54
CA ALA A 99 -17.06 -42.54 3.91
C ALA A 99 -18.58 -42.54 4.10
N THR A 100 -19.05 -41.71 5.02
CA THR A 100 -20.48 -41.47 5.24
C THR A 100 -21.11 -40.74 4.05
N ALA A 101 -22.43 -40.89 3.86
CA ALA A 101 -23.14 -40.25 2.76
C ALA A 101 -22.98 -38.71 2.79
N ASP A 102 -22.89 -38.11 3.98
CA ASP A 102 -22.71 -36.67 4.15
C ASP A 102 -21.34 -36.21 3.64
N ILE A 103 -20.27 -36.94 3.97
CA ILE A 103 -18.91 -36.66 3.47
C ILE A 103 -18.86 -36.81 1.95
N VAL A 104 -19.43 -37.90 1.41
CA VAL A 104 -19.47 -38.14 -0.04
C VAL A 104 -20.22 -37.03 -0.77
N THR A 105 -21.37 -36.61 -0.24
CA THR A 105 -22.18 -35.54 -0.81
C THR A 105 -21.41 -34.22 -0.79
N ALA A 106 -20.86 -33.85 0.36
CA ALA A 106 -20.08 -32.62 0.50
C ALA A 106 -18.86 -32.58 -0.44
N GLU A 107 -18.08 -33.66 -0.53
CA GLU A 107 -16.92 -33.71 -1.43
C GLU A 107 -17.32 -33.68 -2.91
N ARG A 108 -18.45 -34.30 -3.29
CA ARG A 108 -18.94 -34.24 -4.68
C ARG A 108 -19.42 -32.85 -5.07
N GLU A 109 -20.11 -32.16 -4.17
CA GLU A 109 -20.59 -30.80 -4.38
C GLU A 109 -19.44 -29.80 -4.48
N HIS A 110 -18.45 -29.90 -3.60
CA HIS A 110 -17.38 -28.90 -3.49
C HIS A 110 -16.12 -29.26 -4.30
N GLN A 111 -15.97 -30.52 -4.71
CA GLN A 111 -14.85 -31.04 -5.50
C GLN A 111 -13.46 -30.73 -4.90
N HIS A 112 -13.31 -30.75 -3.58
CA HIS A 112 -12.11 -30.24 -2.90
C HIS A 112 -10.79 -30.91 -3.29
N GLU A 113 -10.83 -32.20 -3.62
CA GLU A 113 -9.65 -32.97 -4.04
C GLU A 113 -9.53 -33.10 -5.56
N LYS A 114 -10.32 -32.33 -6.32
CA LYS A 114 -10.17 -32.21 -7.76
C LYS A 114 -9.21 -31.06 -8.08
N HIS A 115 -8.07 -31.37 -8.68
CA HIS A 115 -7.08 -30.37 -9.02
C HIS A 115 -6.35 -30.67 -10.33
N PHE A 116 -5.65 -29.66 -10.84
CA PHE A 116 -4.68 -29.80 -11.92
C PHE A 116 -3.31 -29.39 -11.40
N ALA A 117 -2.25 -29.97 -11.96
CA ALA A 117 -0.88 -29.63 -11.61
C ALA A 117 -0.11 -29.19 -12.86
N LEU A 118 0.71 -28.16 -12.67
CA LEU A 118 1.63 -27.65 -13.66
C LEU A 118 3.05 -27.81 -13.12
N SER A 119 3.94 -28.41 -13.90
CA SER A 119 5.36 -28.49 -13.61
C SER A 119 6.08 -27.27 -14.17
N VAL A 120 6.91 -26.62 -13.38
CA VAL A 120 7.66 -25.42 -13.78
C VAL A 120 8.88 -25.81 -14.61
N ALA A 121 8.99 -25.23 -15.80
CA ALA A 121 10.14 -25.39 -16.67
C ALA A 121 11.29 -24.49 -16.18
N ASN A 122 12.49 -25.07 -16.02
CA ASN A 122 13.71 -24.36 -15.57
C ASN A 122 13.50 -23.50 -14.31
N PRO A 123 13.18 -24.14 -13.16
CA PRO A 123 12.78 -23.41 -11.98
C PRO A 123 13.93 -22.61 -11.36
N ASP A 124 13.74 -21.30 -11.27
CA ASP A 124 14.49 -20.41 -10.40
C ASP A 124 13.54 -19.53 -9.58
N ALA A 125 14.10 -18.78 -8.63
CA ALA A 125 13.32 -17.95 -7.72
C ALA A 125 12.53 -16.84 -8.44
N ILE A 126 13.04 -16.30 -9.55
CA ILE A 126 12.38 -15.24 -10.32
C ILE A 126 11.21 -15.84 -11.10
N VAL A 127 11.43 -16.94 -11.81
CA VAL A 127 10.40 -17.64 -12.58
C VAL A 127 9.26 -18.06 -11.66
N LEU A 128 9.57 -18.71 -10.54
CA LEU A 128 8.55 -19.20 -9.62
C LEU A 128 7.76 -18.06 -8.96
N SER A 129 8.42 -16.96 -8.61
CA SER A 129 7.74 -15.78 -8.03
C SER A 129 6.88 -15.05 -9.06
N GLY A 130 7.35 -14.94 -10.31
CA GLY A 130 6.59 -14.37 -11.42
C GLY A 130 5.33 -15.18 -11.70
N LEU A 131 5.46 -16.50 -11.82
CA LEU A 131 4.32 -17.41 -12.03
C LEU A 131 3.29 -17.32 -10.90
N ALA A 132 3.75 -17.36 -9.64
CA ALA A 132 2.86 -17.21 -8.49
C ALA A 132 2.14 -15.85 -8.51
N THR A 133 2.83 -14.78 -8.89
CA THR A 133 2.24 -13.43 -9.01
C THR A 133 1.17 -13.40 -10.10
N SER A 134 1.46 -13.93 -11.30
CA SER A 134 0.47 -14.00 -12.39
C SER A 134 -0.78 -14.81 -12.02
N LEU A 135 -0.61 -15.89 -11.25
CA LEU A 135 -1.76 -16.65 -10.72
C LEU A 135 -2.55 -15.84 -9.69
N HIS A 136 -1.89 -15.06 -8.84
CA HIS A 136 -2.56 -14.15 -7.90
C HIS A 136 -3.33 -13.04 -8.63
N ASP A 137 -2.75 -12.45 -9.67
CA ASP A 137 -3.40 -11.41 -10.50
C ASP A 137 -4.62 -11.96 -11.24
N ALA A 138 -4.60 -13.24 -11.64
CA ALA A 138 -5.76 -13.95 -12.19
C ALA A 138 -6.83 -14.29 -11.14
N GLY A 139 -6.63 -13.93 -9.87
CA GLY A 139 -7.58 -14.11 -8.77
C GLY A 139 -7.49 -15.47 -8.06
N LEU A 140 -6.41 -16.23 -8.25
CA LEU A 140 -6.18 -17.45 -7.48
C LEU A 140 -5.58 -17.09 -6.11
N VAL A 141 -6.14 -17.68 -5.06
CA VAL A 141 -5.65 -17.48 -3.69
C VAL A 141 -4.72 -18.64 -3.27
N PRO A 142 -3.72 -18.39 -2.41
CA PRO A 142 -2.95 -19.47 -1.81
C PRO A 142 -3.83 -20.46 -1.06
N ASP A 143 -3.47 -21.74 -1.14
CA ASP A 143 -4.11 -22.87 -0.47
C ASP A 143 -3.05 -23.76 0.22
N GLY A 144 -1.94 -23.13 0.64
CA GLY A 144 -0.79 -23.76 1.28
C GLY A 144 0.36 -24.05 0.32
N GLY A 145 1.30 -24.88 0.76
CA GLY A 145 2.45 -25.28 -0.02
C GLY A 145 3.50 -25.94 0.86
N GLY A 146 4.53 -26.50 0.24
CA GLY A 146 5.59 -27.15 1.00
C GLY A 146 6.73 -27.62 0.14
N TYR A 147 7.86 -27.87 0.80
CA TYR A 147 9.00 -28.58 0.22
C TYR A 147 8.95 -30.05 0.65
N ASN A 148 9.07 -30.96 -0.32
CA ASN A 148 9.19 -32.39 -0.08
C ASN A 148 10.61 -32.86 -0.40
N SER A 149 11.37 -33.21 0.63
CA SER A 149 12.77 -33.68 0.50
C SER A 149 12.92 -35.05 -0.14
N HIS A 150 11.86 -35.87 -0.21
CA HIS A 150 11.95 -37.22 -0.79
C HIS A 150 11.99 -37.21 -2.32
N VAL A 151 11.40 -36.19 -2.93
CA VAL A 151 11.32 -36.00 -4.38
C VAL A 151 11.95 -34.68 -4.82
N ASP A 152 12.62 -34.00 -3.90
CA ASP A 152 13.26 -32.69 -4.06
C ASP A 152 12.41 -31.70 -4.85
N CYS A 153 11.19 -31.43 -4.37
CA CYS A 153 10.28 -30.49 -5.03
C CYS A 153 9.62 -29.53 -4.04
N THR A 154 9.42 -28.30 -4.49
CA THR A 154 8.59 -27.29 -3.84
C THR A 154 7.26 -27.22 -4.57
N VAL A 155 6.15 -27.29 -3.84
CA VAL A 155 4.80 -27.19 -4.39
C VAL A 155 4.09 -25.98 -3.80
N LEU A 156 3.51 -25.16 -4.67
CA LEU A 156 2.65 -24.04 -4.31
C LEU A 156 1.20 -24.41 -4.66
N TYR A 157 0.29 -24.33 -3.69
CA TYR A 157 -1.11 -24.69 -3.90
C TYR A 157 -1.94 -23.42 -4.09
N PHE A 158 -2.77 -23.42 -5.11
CA PHE A 158 -3.67 -22.33 -5.42
C PHE A 158 -5.11 -22.84 -5.45
N ARG A 159 -6.06 -21.95 -5.17
CA ARG A 159 -7.49 -22.25 -5.23
C ARG A 159 -8.26 -21.10 -5.87
N ARG A 160 -9.28 -21.46 -6.64
CA ARG A 160 -10.31 -20.55 -7.17
C ARG A 160 -11.66 -21.24 -7.10
N GLY A 161 -12.55 -20.73 -6.24
CA GLY A 161 -13.80 -21.43 -5.93
C GLY A 161 -13.55 -22.83 -5.35
N GLY A 162 -14.15 -23.86 -5.95
CA GLY A 162 -13.96 -25.27 -5.58
C GLY A 162 -12.79 -25.97 -6.30
N GLN A 163 -12.10 -25.29 -7.23
CA GLN A 163 -11.01 -25.89 -8.01
C GLN A 163 -9.64 -25.50 -7.46
N ARG A 164 -8.71 -26.45 -7.50
CA ARG A 164 -7.33 -26.27 -7.06
C ARG A 164 -6.36 -26.40 -8.24
N LEU A 165 -5.27 -25.64 -8.17
CA LEU A 165 -4.16 -25.68 -9.11
C LEU A 165 -2.87 -25.85 -8.30
N GLU A 166 -2.01 -26.75 -8.72
CA GLU A 166 -0.71 -26.98 -8.09
C GLU A 166 0.40 -26.52 -9.04
N LEU A 167 1.36 -25.77 -8.51
CA LEU A 167 2.58 -25.41 -9.24
C LEU A 167 3.75 -26.16 -8.61
N ILE A 168 4.30 -27.11 -9.37
CA ILE A 168 5.34 -28.03 -8.91
C ILE A 168 6.67 -27.56 -9.48
N SER A 169 7.65 -27.34 -8.61
CA SER A 169 8.97 -26.85 -8.97
C SER A 169 10.04 -27.79 -8.41
N ALA A 170 10.97 -28.25 -9.25
CA ALA A 170 12.12 -29.03 -8.78
C ALA A 170 13.06 -28.15 -7.91
N GLY A 171 13.59 -28.73 -6.83
CA GLY A 171 14.45 -28.09 -5.85
C GLY A 171 13.72 -27.39 -4.69
N GLN A 172 14.52 -26.87 -3.76
CA GLN A 172 14.05 -26.15 -2.57
C GLN A 172 13.99 -24.63 -2.82
N HIS A 173 12.77 -24.08 -2.81
CA HIS A 173 12.52 -22.65 -3.10
C HIS A 173 11.88 -21.92 -1.93
N ASP A 174 12.58 -21.84 -0.79
CA ASP A 174 12.06 -21.28 0.47
C ASP A 174 11.56 -19.84 0.34
N GLY A 175 12.21 -19.02 -0.49
CA GLY A 175 11.84 -17.62 -0.70
C GLY A 175 10.46 -17.48 -1.36
N ALA A 176 10.26 -18.17 -2.48
CA ALA A 176 9.00 -18.18 -3.21
C ALA A 176 7.88 -18.83 -2.40
N LEU A 177 8.16 -19.93 -1.68
CA LEU A 177 7.20 -20.57 -0.79
C LEU A 177 6.76 -19.62 0.34
N LYS A 178 7.71 -18.94 1.00
CA LYS A 178 7.38 -17.96 2.03
C LYS A 178 6.54 -16.83 1.45
N GLN A 179 6.89 -16.27 0.30
CA GLN A 179 6.13 -15.21 -0.35
C GLN A 179 4.70 -15.68 -0.69
N HIS A 180 4.55 -16.85 -1.29
CA HIS A 180 3.25 -17.44 -1.61
C HIS A 180 2.37 -17.60 -0.36
N LEU A 181 2.92 -18.15 0.73
CA LEU A 181 2.19 -18.29 2.00
C LEU A 181 1.83 -16.95 2.63
N ARG A 182 2.58 -15.87 2.36
CA ARG A 182 2.22 -14.52 2.82
C ARG A 182 0.98 -13.97 2.15
N HIS A 183 0.59 -14.47 0.97
CA HIS A 183 -0.67 -14.08 0.32
C HIS A 183 -1.91 -14.74 0.99
N ASP A 184 -1.72 -15.61 1.99
CA ASP A 184 -2.82 -16.14 2.79
C ASP A 184 -3.65 -14.99 3.40
N PRO A 185 -4.99 -14.99 3.24
CA PRO A 185 -5.82 -13.87 3.69
C PRO A 185 -5.69 -13.54 5.17
N ALA A 186 -5.54 -14.54 6.05
CA ALA A 186 -5.40 -14.31 7.48
C ALA A 186 -4.04 -13.68 7.79
N TYR A 187 -2.98 -14.17 7.16
CA TYR A 187 -1.66 -13.57 7.28
C TYR A 187 -1.64 -12.12 6.75
N ARG A 188 -2.22 -11.87 5.57
CA ARG A 188 -2.35 -10.52 5.00
C ARG A 188 -3.14 -9.58 5.88
N LEU A 189 -4.27 -10.02 6.43
CA LEU A 189 -5.07 -9.20 7.33
C LEU A 189 -4.30 -8.84 8.60
N LEU A 190 -3.56 -9.79 9.18
CA LEU A 190 -2.67 -9.50 10.31
C LEU A 190 -1.57 -8.49 9.94
N GLU A 191 -0.97 -8.59 8.76
CA GLU A 191 0.01 -7.58 8.29
C GLU A 191 -0.61 -6.19 8.15
N VAL A 192 -1.85 -6.08 7.67
CA VAL A 192 -2.59 -4.81 7.58
C VAL A 192 -2.90 -4.26 8.98
N MET A 193 -3.47 -5.08 9.87
CA MET A 193 -3.84 -4.69 11.24
C MET A 193 -2.63 -4.20 12.05
N THR A 194 -1.46 -4.76 11.80
CA THR A 194 -0.22 -4.42 12.52
C THR A 194 0.53 -3.23 11.94
N GLY A 195 -0.02 -2.57 10.91
CA GLY A 195 0.55 -1.36 10.32
C GLY A 195 0.76 -0.23 11.34
N ALA A 196 -0.14 -0.08 12.32
CA ALA A 196 -0.03 0.91 13.38
C ALA A 196 1.26 0.78 14.22
N TRP A 197 1.77 -0.45 14.39
CA TRP A 197 3.02 -0.69 15.10
C TRP A 197 4.23 -0.17 14.31
N ARG A 198 4.15 -0.18 12.97
CA ARG A 198 5.20 0.36 12.09
C ARG A 198 5.31 1.86 12.27
N THR A 199 4.18 2.58 12.27
CA THR A 199 4.11 4.03 12.52
C THR A 199 4.75 4.37 13.87
N GLN A 200 4.35 3.69 14.94
CA GLN A 200 4.91 3.91 16.28
C GLN A 200 6.41 3.59 16.36
N ALA A 201 6.88 2.51 15.74
CA ALA A 201 8.30 2.16 15.73
C ALA A 201 9.15 3.25 15.07
N VAL A 202 8.69 3.78 13.93
CA VAL A 202 9.37 4.88 13.21
C VAL A 202 9.32 6.17 14.04
N ALA A 203 8.18 6.49 14.64
CA ALA A 203 8.02 7.69 15.46
C ALA A 203 8.88 7.66 16.74
N VAL A 204 8.99 6.51 17.40
CA VAL A 204 9.87 6.34 18.57
C VAL A 204 11.33 6.47 18.13
N ALA A 205 11.72 5.90 16.99
CA ALA A 205 13.08 6.06 16.47
C ALA A 205 13.41 7.53 16.14
N ALA A 206 12.45 8.25 15.55
CA ALA A 206 12.54 9.68 15.26
C ALA A 206 12.63 10.54 16.53
N SER A 207 11.82 10.22 17.55
CA SER A 207 11.78 10.95 18.83
C SER A 207 13.05 10.75 19.65
N LEU A 208 13.57 9.51 19.68
CA LEU A 208 14.84 9.18 20.32
C LEU A 208 16.06 9.55 19.48
N ARG A 209 15.85 10.15 18.30
CA ARG A 209 16.90 10.56 17.34
C ARG A 209 17.87 9.42 16.99
N LEU A 210 17.37 8.18 16.94
CA LEU A 210 18.23 7.00 16.72
C LEU A 210 19.00 7.09 15.40
N ALA A 211 18.41 7.70 14.36
CA ALA A 211 19.06 7.88 13.06
C ALA A 211 20.36 8.70 13.18
N ASP A 212 20.35 9.80 13.95
CA ASP A 212 21.53 10.64 14.15
C ASP A 212 22.69 9.85 14.80
N HIS A 213 22.37 8.95 15.74
CA HIS A 213 23.36 8.10 16.39
C HIS A 213 23.82 6.92 15.53
N LEU A 214 23.00 6.47 14.59
CA LEU A 214 23.26 5.31 13.73
C LEU A 214 23.95 5.65 12.40
N ALA A 215 24.17 6.93 12.11
CA ALA A 215 24.82 7.41 10.88
C ALA A 215 26.23 6.83 10.65
N VAL A 216 26.95 6.50 11.73
CA VAL A 216 28.30 5.88 11.67
C VAL A 216 28.31 4.37 11.87
N GLY A 217 27.13 3.76 12.06
CA GLY A 217 26.99 2.36 12.44
C GLY A 217 27.39 2.07 13.89
N ARG A 218 26.48 1.50 14.69
CA ARG A 218 26.74 1.29 16.12
C ARG A 218 26.12 0.01 16.67
N SER A 219 26.69 -0.49 17.75
CA SER A 219 26.11 -1.61 18.50
C SER A 219 24.95 -1.15 19.39
N VAL A 220 24.07 -2.07 19.76
CA VAL A 220 22.99 -1.80 20.73
C VAL A 220 23.55 -1.34 22.07
N ALA A 221 24.70 -1.91 22.50
CA ALA A 221 25.30 -1.60 23.78
C ALA A 221 25.71 -0.13 23.86
N ASP A 222 26.35 0.37 22.80
CA ASP A 222 26.86 1.74 22.76
C ASP A 222 25.72 2.76 22.70
N ILE A 223 24.70 2.50 21.87
CA ILE A 223 23.52 3.39 21.78
C ILE A 223 22.75 3.40 23.10
N SER A 224 22.56 2.23 23.71
CA SER A 224 21.88 2.08 25.00
C SER A 224 22.61 2.85 26.10
N ALA A 225 23.95 2.77 26.16
CA ALA A 225 24.76 3.49 27.14
C ALA A 225 24.70 5.01 26.93
N ASP A 226 24.86 5.47 25.69
CA ASP A 226 24.88 6.90 25.36
C ASP A 226 23.54 7.60 25.61
N LEU A 227 22.43 6.92 25.28
CA LEU A 227 21.08 7.47 25.39
C LEU A 227 20.37 7.10 26.69
N GLY A 228 20.99 6.30 27.55
CA GLY A 228 20.36 5.79 28.77
C GLY A 228 19.13 4.90 28.52
N LEU A 229 19.10 4.18 27.41
CA LEU A 229 17.97 3.34 27.01
C LEU A 229 18.09 1.91 27.54
N HIS A 230 16.96 1.25 27.80
CA HIS A 230 16.96 -0.18 28.16
C HIS A 230 17.42 -1.05 26.98
N ARG A 231 18.54 -1.77 27.17
CA ARG A 231 19.25 -2.49 26.10
C ARG A 231 18.39 -3.50 25.33
N ASP A 232 17.62 -4.35 26.02
CA ASP A 232 16.79 -5.35 25.36
C ASP A 232 15.63 -4.73 24.58
N SER A 233 15.00 -3.69 25.14
CA SER A 233 13.91 -2.97 24.47
C SER A 233 14.41 -2.28 23.20
N LEU A 234 15.58 -1.63 23.28
CA LEU A 234 16.23 -1.03 22.12
C LEU A 234 16.57 -2.10 21.07
N HIS A 235 17.14 -3.24 21.47
CA HIS A 235 17.44 -4.31 20.52
C HIS A 235 16.19 -4.80 19.76
N ARG A 236 15.07 -4.97 20.47
CA ARG A 236 13.79 -5.37 19.87
C ARG A 236 13.28 -4.33 18.87
N LEU A 237 13.37 -3.04 19.20
CA LEU A 237 12.99 -1.96 18.30
C LEU A 237 13.89 -1.92 17.05
N LEU A 238 15.22 -1.97 17.24
CA LEU A 238 16.17 -1.96 16.12
C LEU A 238 15.97 -3.17 15.20
N ARG A 239 15.74 -4.37 15.75
CA ARG A 239 15.39 -5.56 14.95
C ARG A 239 14.12 -5.35 14.14
N TYR A 240 13.11 -4.71 14.73
CA TYR A 240 11.87 -4.42 14.02
C TYR A 240 12.10 -3.39 12.90
N LEU A 241 12.81 -2.30 13.16
CA LEU A 241 13.20 -1.32 12.14
C LEU A 241 14.05 -1.93 11.01
N THR A 242 14.89 -2.92 11.31
CA THR A 242 15.60 -3.71 10.29
C THR A 242 14.63 -4.51 9.42
N SER A 243 13.62 -5.15 10.01
CA SER A 243 12.60 -5.87 9.24
C SER A 243 11.75 -4.96 8.34
N LEU A 244 11.64 -3.68 8.70
CA LEU A 244 10.97 -2.64 7.90
C LEU A 244 11.91 -2.01 6.86
N GLY A 245 13.18 -2.43 6.79
CA GLY A 245 14.17 -1.89 5.87
C GLY A 245 14.66 -0.48 6.22
N VAL A 246 14.32 0.08 7.38
CA VAL A 246 14.84 1.37 7.88
C VAL A 246 16.31 1.25 8.27
N LEU A 247 16.67 0.07 8.80
CA LEU A 247 18.03 -0.26 9.21
C LEU A 247 18.51 -1.53 8.50
N ARG A 248 19.82 -1.72 8.45
CA ARG A 248 20.44 -3.03 8.21
C ARG A 248 21.32 -3.40 9.40
N THR A 249 21.57 -4.69 9.58
CA THR A 249 22.45 -5.20 10.63
C THR A 249 23.53 -6.08 10.01
N ASP A 250 24.76 -5.92 10.48
CA ASP A 250 25.90 -6.80 10.17
C ASP A 250 26.73 -7.03 11.44
N GLY A 251 26.97 -8.29 11.80
CA GLY A 251 27.73 -8.64 12.99
C GLY A 251 27.26 -8.01 14.31
N GLY A 252 25.97 -7.67 14.44
CA GLY A 252 25.40 -6.98 15.61
C GLY A 252 25.54 -5.44 15.62
N THR A 253 26.11 -4.88 14.54
CA THR A 253 26.17 -3.43 14.29
C THR A 253 24.99 -3.03 13.41
N PHE A 254 24.23 -2.03 13.85
CA PHE A 254 23.10 -1.47 13.11
C PHE A 254 23.55 -0.22 12.34
N THR A 255 23.11 -0.09 11.09
CA THR A 255 23.38 1.07 10.21
C THR A 255 22.12 1.49 9.48
N LEU A 256 22.01 2.77 9.12
CA LEU A 256 20.89 3.30 8.34
C LEU A 256 20.91 2.76 6.91
N THR A 257 19.74 2.46 6.36
CA THR A 257 19.53 2.34 4.90
C THR A 257 19.16 3.70 4.32
N ALA A 258 19.00 3.79 3.00
CA ALA A 258 18.50 5.01 2.35
C ALA A 258 17.14 5.48 2.93
N LEU A 259 16.27 4.56 3.36
CA LEU A 259 15.01 4.91 4.03
C LEU A 259 15.26 5.49 5.42
N GLY A 260 16.20 4.93 6.18
CA GLY A 260 16.56 5.42 7.52
C GLY A 260 17.27 6.77 7.52
N GLU A 261 18.02 7.10 6.47
CA GLU A 261 18.67 8.42 6.33
C GLU A 261 17.64 9.57 6.31
N LEU A 262 16.42 9.33 5.83
CA LEU A 262 15.34 10.33 5.87
C LEU A 262 14.89 10.69 7.29
N LEU A 263 15.27 9.92 8.32
CA LEU A 263 14.96 10.23 9.72
C LEU A 263 16.06 11.02 10.43
N ARG A 264 17.16 11.35 9.74
CA ARG A 264 18.21 12.19 10.32
C ARG A 264 17.76 13.62 10.44
N THR A 265 18.11 14.27 11.55
CA THR A 265 17.71 15.66 11.81
C THR A 265 18.51 16.68 11.01
N ASP A 266 19.70 16.31 10.53
CA ASP A 266 20.59 17.17 9.74
C ASP A 266 20.42 16.99 8.22
N ALA A 267 19.58 16.04 7.79
CA ALA A 267 19.28 15.83 6.37
C ALA A 267 18.41 16.98 5.83
N SER A 268 18.77 17.51 4.66
CA SER A 268 18.01 18.58 3.99
C SER A 268 16.58 18.17 3.61
N ASN A 269 16.34 16.87 3.43
CA ASN A 269 15.05 16.25 3.14
C ASN A 269 14.53 15.41 4.32
N SER A 270 14.86 15.81 5.55
CA SER A 270 14.46 15.08 6.76
C SER A 270 12.94 14.99 6.89
N LEU A 271 12.45 13.77 7.11
CA LEU A 271 11.08 13.43 7.50
C LEU A 271 10.92 13.22 9.01
N GLN A 272 11.96 13.45 9.80
CA GLN A 272 11.91 13.26 11.26
C GLN A 272 10.76 14.01 11.93
N PRO A 273 10.50 15.31 11.65
CA PRO A 273 9.41 16.03 12.30
C PRO A 273 8.03 15.45 11.92
N LEU A 274 7.89 14.98 10.68
CA LEU A 274 6.66 14.33 10.20
C LEU A 274 6.42 12.99 10.90
N ALA A 275 7.48 12.19 11.06
CA ALA A 275 7.40 10.90 11.76
C ALA A 275 6.94 11.04 13.22
N VAL A 276 7.42 12.08 13.93
CA VAL A 276 6.97 12.39 15.30
C VAL A 276 5.48 12.74 15.32
N LEU A 277 5.04 13.64 14.43
CA LEU A 277 3.65 14.07 14.36
C LEU A 277 2.69 12.91 14.02
N TYR A 278 3.07 12.05 13.07
CA TYR A 278 2.30 10.87 12.67
C TYR A 278 2.22 9.79 13.76
N GLY A 279 3.21 9.73 14.66
CA GLY A 279 3.20 8.81 15.79
C GLY A 279 2.57 9.36 17.06
N ASP A 280 2.21 10.64 17.08
CA ASP A 280 1.59 11.28 18.24
C ASP A 280 0.18 11.80 17.91
N SER A 281 0.01 13.11 17.68
CA SER A 281 -1.31 13.73 17.63
C SER A 281 -2.21 13.12 16.53
N PHE A 282 -1.65 12.85 15.35
CA PHE A 282 -2.40 12.18 14.27
C PHE A 282 -2.71 10.72 14.59
N TYR A 283 -1.82 10.00 15.28
CA TYR A 283 -2.06 8.63 15.70
C TYR A 283 -3.23 8.55 16.69
N GLN A 284 -3.27 9.48 17.65
CA GLN A 284 -4.35 9.55 18.65
C GLN A 284 -5.70 9.86 17.99
N SER A 285 -5.72 10.82 17.06
CA SER A 285 -6.91 11.16 16.25
C SER A 285 -7.40 9.96 15.43
N PHE A 286 -6.50 9.28 14.71
CA PHE A 286 -6.84 8.11 13.90
C PHE A 286 -7.32 6.93 14.76
N GLY A 287 -6.86 6.83 16.01
CA GLY A 287 -7.35 5.89 17.01
C GLY A 287 -8.84 6.05 17.33
N GLN A 288 -9.45 7.19 16.99
CA GLN A 288 -10.89 7.47 17.14
C GLN A 288 -11.65 7.47 15.81
N LEU A 289 -11.09 6.92 14.71
CA LEU A 289 -11.72 6.87 13.38
C LEU A 289 -13.18 6.38 13.39
N GLU A 290 -13.54 5.43 14.25
CA GLU A 290 -14.91 4.94 14.40
C GLU A 290 -15.91 6.09 14.69
N GLN A 291 -15.52 7.07 15.50
CA GLN A 291 -16.36 8.24 15.78
C GLN A 291 -16.54 9.11 14.55
N ALA A 292 -15.46 9.35 13.79
CA ALA A 292 -15.55 10.13 12.57
C ALA A 292 -16.46 9.46 11.53
N VAL A 293 -16.34 8.14 11.35
CA VAL A 293 -17.21 7.39 10.43
C VAL A 293 -18.68 7.43 10.89
N ARG A 294 -18.94 7.36 12.19
CA ARG A 294 -20.32 7.40 12.72
C ARG A 294 -20.98 8.76 12.58
N THR A 295 -20.21 9.83 12.71
CA THR A 295 -20.75 11.19 12.87
C THR A 295 -20.53 12.09 11.66
N GLY A 296 -19.61 11.73 10.76
CA GLY A 296 -19.15 12.57 9.67
C GLY A 296 -18.35 13.79 10.13
N ARG A 297 -17.89 13.81 11.39
CA ARG A 297 -17.10 14.90 11.99
C ARG A 297 -15.69 14.43 12.33
N GLU A 298 -14.76 15.36 12.42
CA GLU A 298 -13.36 15.08 12.72
C GLU A 298 -13.16 14.48 14.11
N SER A 299 -12.28 13.48 14.19
CA SER A 299 -11.88 12.84 15.44
C SER A 299 -11.01 13.75 16.30
N PHE A 300 -10.22 14.62 15.66
CA PHE A 300 -9.22 15.45 16.32
C PHE A 300 -9.84 16.37 17.38
N ASP A 301 -10.95 17.04 17.05
CA ASP A 301 -11.67 17.89 18.01
C ASP A 301 -12.17 17.09 19.21
N GLY A 302 -12.68 15.87 18.99
CA GLY A 302 -13.09 14.98 20.07
C GLY A 302 -11.95 14.54 21.01
N VAL A 303 -10.73 14.42 20.48
CA VAL A 303 -9.54 13.99 21.25
C VAL A 303 -8.89 15.16 21.99
N PHE A 304 -8.73 16.30 21.32
CA PHE A 304 -7.96 17.45 21.81
C PHE A 304 -8.83 18.61 22.30
N GLY A 305 -10.15 18.53 22.12
CA GLY A 305 -11.13 19.52 22.55
C GLY A 305 -11.11 20.83 21.77
N LYS A 306 -10.40 20.86 20.63
CA LYS A 306 -10.25 22.01 19.73
C LYS A 306 -10.04 21.54 18.29
N HIS A 307 -10.40 22.40 17.35
CA HIS A 307 -10.06 22.24 15.95
C HIS A 307 -8.53 22.17 15.74
N HIS A 308 -8.12 21.37 14.75
CA HIS A 308 -6.73 21.04 14.43
C HIS A 308 -5.77 22.25 14.41
N PHE A 309 -6.12 23.29 13.64
CA PHE A 309 -5.25 24.46 13.49
C PHE A 309 -5.22 25.35 14.74
N ASP A 310 -6.25 25.33 15.58
CA ASP A 310 -6.26 26.11 16.82
C ASP A 310 -5.39 25.44 17.88
N TYR A 311 -5.49 24.11 17.98
CA TYR A 311 -4.64 23.30 18.87
C TYR A 311 -3.15 23.50 18.57
N PHE A 312 -2.73 23.40 17.31
CA PHE A 312 -1.31 23.58 16.96
C PHE A 312 -0.81 25.01 17.04
N ALA A 313 -1.69 26.01 16.90
CA ALA A 313 -1.33 27.40 17.13
C ALA A 313 -1.04 27.67 18.62
N GLU A 314 -1.75 27.00 19.52
CA GLU A 314 -1.51 27.09 20.96
C GLU A 314 -0.31 26.23 21.43
N HIS A 315 0.08 25.23 20.64
CA HIS A 315 1.16 24.28 20.97
C HIS A 315 2.25 24.25 19.89
N PRO A 316 2.96 25.38 19.67
CA PRO A 316 3.99 25.48 18.64
C PRO A 316 5.18 24.54 18.87
N ASP A 317 5.37 24.08 20.11
CA ASP A 317 6.40 23.10 20.50
C ASP A 317 6.19 21.71 19.89
N LEU A 318 4.95 21.35 19.53
CA LEU A 318 4.62 20.12 18.81
C LEU A 318 5.12 20.14 17.35
N GLY A 319 5.55 21.29 16.85
CA GLY A 319 6.30 21.38 15.60
C GLY A 319 5.50 21.13 14.32
N PHE A 320 4.18 21.33 14.33
CA PHE A 320 3.31 21.15 13.15
C PHE A 320 3.83 21.86 11.90
N ASN A 321 4.16 23.15 11.99
CA ASN A 321 4.69 23.93 10.87
C ASN A 321 6.00 23.35 10.33
N ARG A 322 6.87 22.81 11.22
CA ARG A 322 8.12 22.16 10.82
C ARG A 322 7.85 20.84 10.09
N ALA A 323 6.87 20.05 10.55
CA ALA A 323 6.45 18.81 9.90
C ALA A 323 5.84 19.08 8.51
N MET A 324 4.99 20.09 8.38
CA MET A 324 4.41 20.48 7.10
C MET A 324 5.48 21.00 6.12
N ALA A 325 6.46 21.76 6.60
CA ALA A 325 7.61 22.20 5.81
C ALA A 325 8.49 21.04 5.35
N ALA A 326 8.78 20.07 6.24
CA ALA A 326 9.55 18.87 5.92
C ALA A 326 8.93 18.06 4.77
N SER A 327 7.60 17.91 4.77
CA SER A 327 6.89 17.26 3.66
C SER A 327 6.91 18.10 2.36
N ALA A 328 6.95 19.43 2.47
CA ALA A 328 6.98 20.34 1.32
C ALA A 328 8.23 20.20 0.45
N ALA A 329 9.35 19.84 1.05
CA ALA A 329 10.60 19.58 0.33
C ALA A 329 10.51 18.35 -0.61
N ILE A 330 9.49 17.50 -0.46
CA ILE A 330 9.38 16.22 -1.18
C ILE A 330 8.41 16.31 -2.38
N PHE A 331 7.55 17.33 -2.46
CA PHE A 331 6.54 17.45 -3.52
C PHE A 331 7.08 17.66 -4.94
N GLY A 332 8.41 17.73 -5.11
CA GLY A 332 8.99 18.05 -6.41
C GLY A 332 8.66 19.49 -6.82
N GLN A 333 9.31 19.97 -7.86
CA GLN A 333 9.29 21.39 -8.18
C GLN A 333 8.01 21.73 -8.93
N VAL A 334 7.00 22.28 -8.24
CA VAL A 334 5.88 22.99 -8.89
C VAL A 334 6.40 24.02 -9.90
N ALA A 335 7.57 24.60 -9.60
CA ALA A 335 8.31 25.51 -10.48
C ALA A 335 8.78 24.86 -11.81
N GLU A 336 8.90 23.53 -11.90
CA GLU A 336 9.18 22.80 -13.14
C GLU A 336 7.89 22.46 -13.90
N ALA A 337 6.77 22.28 -13.19
CA ALA A 337 5.48 21.91 -13.78
C ALA A 337 4.69 23.09 -14.37
N PHE A 338 5.02 24.32 -13.97
CA PHE A 338 4.39 25.54 -14.49
C PHE A 338 5.43 26.62 -14.83
N ASP A 339 5.24 27.27 -15.98
CA ASP A 339 6.12 28.34 -16.42
C ASP A 339 5.77 29.68 -15.75
N PHE A 340 6.53 30.01 -14.70
CA PHE A 340 6.43 31.28 -13.98
C PHE A 340 7.16 32.44 -14.67
N THR A 341 7.86 32.24 -15.79
CA THR A 341 8.72 33.30 -16.38
C THR A 341 7.93 34.49 -16.90
N SER A 342 6.68 34.28 -17.32
CA SER A 342 5.78 35.35 -17.78
C SER A 342 5.14 36.16 -16.64
N ALA A 343 5.13 35.61 -15.42
CA ALA A 343 4.55 36.26 -14.25
C ALA A 343 5.49 37.31 -13.63
N ARG A 344 4.91 38.34 -13.03
CA ARG A 344 5.62 39.39 -12.28
C ARG A 344 5.36 39.26 -10.78
N HIS A 345 4.19 38.76 -10.40
CA HIS A 345 3.78 38.63 -9.01
C HIS A 345 3.01 37.32 -8.75
N VAL A 346 3.50 36.52 -7.80
CA VAL A 346 2.81 35.33 -7.29
C VAL A 346 2.26 35.58 -5.89
N VAL A 347 1.03 35.16 -5.61
CA VAL A 347 0.39 35.22 -4.29
C VAL A 347 0.21 33.79 -3.79
N ASP A 348 0.90 33.43 -2.73
CA ASP A 348 0.80 32.13 -2.06
C ASP A 348 -0.20 32.24 -0.89
N VAL A 349 -1.39 31.66 -1.06
CA VAL A 349 -2.52 31.78 -0.15
C VAL A 349 -2.50 30.59 0.81
N ALA A 350 -2.39 30.87 2.11
CA ALA A 350 -2.14 29.86 3.15
C ALA A 350 -0.86 29.04 2.88
N GLY A 351 0.21 29.73 2.47
CA GLY A 351 1.48 29.10 2.07
C GLY A 351 2.33 28.53 3.21
N GLY A 352 1.82 28.50 4.46
CA GLY A 352 2.54 28.05 5.64
C GLY A 352 3.87 28.80 5.86
N THR A 353 4.96 28.06 6.05
CA THR A 353 6.31 28.65 6.20
C THR A 353 6.94 29.10 4.87
N GLY A 354 6.20 29.01 3.76
CA GLY A 354 6.58 29.55 2.46
C GLY A 354 7.60 28.73 1.69
N GLU A 355 7.68 27.41 1.90
CA GLU A 355 8.66 26.57 1.18
C GLU A 355 8.39 26.51 -0.32
N LEU A 356 7.13 26.39 -0.72
CA LEU A 356 6.75 26.40 -2.12
C LEU A 356 7.11 27.74 -2.77
N LEU A 357 6.70 28.85 -2.14
CA LEU A 357 7.05 30.19 -2.61
C LEU A 357 8.57 30.39 -2.72
N LYS A 358 9.35 29.92 -1.74
CA LYS A 358 10.81 29.99 -1.75
C LYS A 358 11.40 29.28 -2.97
N GLN A 359 10.92 28.08 -3.29
CA GLN A 359 11.36 27.33 -4.47
C GLN A 359 11.04 28.11 -5.76
N VAL A 360 9.79 28.55 -5.93
CA VAL A 360 9.34 29.31 -7.11
C VAL A 360 10.18 30.59 -7.31
N LEU A 361 10.42 31.34 -6.23
CA LEU A 361 11.21 32.57 -6.26
C LEU A 361 12.69 32.32 -6.53
N ASN A 362 13.24 31.17 -6.16
CA ASN A 362 14.63 30.82 -6.47
C ASN A 362 14.80 30.43 -7.94
N THR A 363 13.77 29.82 -8.54
CA THR A 363 13.77 29.44 -9.97
C THR A 363 13.62 30.66 -10.89
N VAL A 364 12.83 31.67 -10.49
CA VAL A 364 12.56 32.86 -11.33
C VAL A 364 13.04 34.15 -10.64
N PRO A 365 14.23 34.68 -11.00
CA PRO A 365 14.86 35.78 -10.26
C PRO A 365 14.08 37.11 -10.25
N HIS A 366 13.33 37.43 -11.32
CA HIS A 366 12.57 38.68 -11.42
C HIS A 366 11.20 38.63 -10.75
N LEU A 367 10.74 37.44 -10.35
CA LEU A 367 9.44 37.23 -9.75
C LEU A 367 9.42 37.81 -8.32
N ARG A 368 8.33 38.51 -7.99
CA ARG A 368 8.00 38.94 -6.64
C ARG A 368 6.92 38.03 -6.07
N GLY A 369 6.92 37.85 -4.76
CA GLY A 369 5.94 37.02 -4.05
C GLY A 369 5.17 37.79 -2.99
N THR A 370 3.92 37.42 -2.76
CA THR A 370 3.21 37.72 -1.53
C THR A 370 2.89 36.40 -0.84
N LEU A 371 3.39 36.21 0.38
CA LEU A 371 2.97 35.11 1.24
C LEU A 371 1.84 35.61 2.14
N PHE A 372 0.66 34.98 2.01
CA PHE A 372 -0.50 35.29 2.82
C PHE A 372 -0.80 34.13 3.76
N GLU A 373 -0.74 34.39 5.06
CA GLU A 373 -0.91 33.37 6.11
C GLU A 373 -1.47 34.00 7.38
N ARG A 374 -1.84 33.16 8.34
CA ARG A 374 -2.21 33.56 9.69
C ARG A 374 -1.08 34.36 10.34
N PRO A 375 -1.41 35.40 11.14
CA PRO A 375 -0.40 36.25 11.79
C PRO A 375 0.64 35.49 12.61
N ASP A 376 0.26 34.38 13.25
CA ASP A 376 1.14 33.55 14.06
C ASP A 376 2.20 32.75 13.26
N VAL A 377 1.95 32.50 11.96
CA VAL A 377 2.87 31.76 11.07
C VAL A 377 3.91 32.68 10.41
N ILE A 378 3.56 33.96 10.21
CA ILE A 378 4.40 34.95 9.50
C ILE A 378 5.85 35.05 10.01
N PRO A 379 6.14 35.05 11.33
CA PRO A 379 7.52 35.09 11.81
C PRO A 379 8.36 33.90 11.34
N ALA A 380 7.80 32.69 11.37
CA ALA A 380 8.48 31.48 10.91
C ALA A 380 8.71 31.51 9.39
N ALA A 381 7.72 31.98 8.63
CA ALA A 381 7.86 32.11 7.19
C ALA A 381 8.93 33.16 6.78
N ARG A 382 8.99 34.29 7.49
CA ARG A 382 10.03 35.31 7.25
C ARG A 382 11.44 34.76 7.51
N ALA A 383 11.61 33.97 8.56
CA ALA A 383 12.89 33.32 8.86
C ALA A 383 13.30 32.36 7.74
N ASN A 384 12.36 31.56 7.22
CA ASN A 384 12.63 30.62 6.15
C ASN A 384 12.94 31.30 4.79
N LEU A 385 12.22 32.38 4.47
CA LEU A 385 12.36 33.17 3.25
C LEU A 385 13.44 34.26 3.35
N ALA A 386 14.31 34.24 4.37
CA ALA A 386 15.30 35.29 4.61
C ALA A 386 16.19 35.58 3.37
N GLY A 387 16.52 34.57 2.57
CA GLY A 387 17.32 34.72 1.34
C GLY A 387 16.63 35.42 0.17
N CYS A 388 15.30 35.55 0.20
CA CYS A 388 14.51 36.23 -0.83
C CYS A 388 13.53 37.27 -0.25
N VAL A 389 13.74 37.68 1.01
CA VAL A 389 12.82 38.54 1.78
C VAL A 389 12.50 39.87 1.09
N GLU A 390 13.44 40.45 0.35
CA GLU A 390 13.27 41.72 -0.37
C GLU A 390 12.30 41.63 -1.57
N ARG A 391 12.09 40.40 -2.07
CA ARG A 391 11.14 40.07 -3.13
C ARG A 391 9.80 39.58 -2.58
N CYS A 392 9.69 39.40 -1.26
CA CYS A 392 8.50 38.88 -0.60
C CYS A 392 7.78 39.97 0.20
N THR A 393 6.49 40.11 -0.03
CA THR A 393 5.56 40.78 0.89
C THR A 393 4.94 39.73 1.81
N PHE A 394 4.87 40.00 3.10
CA PHE A 394 4.24 39.11 4.08
C PHE A 394 2.96 39.76 4.57
N VAL A 395 1.83 39.10 4.38
CA VAL A 395 0.52 39.61 4.77
C VAL A 395 -0.10 38.64 5.77
N GLY A 396 -0.31 39.12 6.99
CA GLY A 396 -1.02 38.37 8.03
C GLY A 396 -2.53 38.56 7.87
N GLY A 397 -3.30 37.48 7.81
CA GLY A 397 -4.76 37.56 7.76
C GLY A 397 -5.44 36.22 7.69
N ASP A 398 -6.72 36.27 7.30
CA ASP A 398 -7.60 35.11 7.19
C ASP A 398 -8.15 35.07 5.76
N PHE A 399 -7.83 33.98 5.04
CA PHE A 399 -8.28 33.77 3.66
C PHE A 399 -9.77 33.46 3.54
N THR A 400 -10.43 33.14 4.67
CA THR A 400 -11.88 33.10 4.74
C THR A 400 -12.49 34.50 4.91
N SER A 401 -11.69 35.55 5.03
CA SER A 401 -12.17 36.92 5.07
C SER A 401 -11.76 37.70 3.81
N SER A 402 -10.50 37.63 3.42
CA SER A 402 -9.97 38.35 2.25
C SER A 402 -8.72 37.68 1.70
N VAL A 403 -8.43 37.87 0.41
CA VAL A 403 -7.19 37.45 -0.23
C VAL A 403 -6.50 38.69 -0.83
N PRO A 404 -5.16 38.83 -0.73
CA PRO A 404 -4.45 39.95 -1.35
C PRO A 404 -4.63 39.96 -2.87
N GLY A 405 -5.03 41.10 -3.43
CA GLY A 405 -5.16 41.28 -4.88
C GLY A 405 -3.84 41.58 -5.60
N GLY A 406 -3.91 41.64 -6.94
CA GLY A 406 -2.80 42.09 -7.79
C GLY A 406 -1.72 41.04 -8.06
N GLY A 407 -1.99 39.76 -7.83
CA GLY A 407 -1.18 38.64 -8.33
C GLY A 407 -1.50 38.29 -9.79
N ASP A 408 -0.48 37.89 -10.54
CA ASP A 408 -0.65 37.25 -11.86
C ASP A 408 -0.91 35.75 -11.69
N VAL A 409 -0.35 35.16 -10.64
CA VAL A 409 -0.53 33.75 -10.27
C VAL A 409 -0.92 33.66 -8.80
N TYR A 410 -1.96 32.87 -8.50
CA TYR A 410 -2.38 32.53 -7.15
C TYR A 410 -2.08 31.06 -6.89
N LEU A 411 -1.46 30.73 -5.75
CA LEU A 411 -1.17 29.37 -5.33
C LEU A 411 -2.07 29.00 -4.15
N LEU A 412 -2.71 27.82 -4.23
CA LEU A 412 -3.34 27.13 -3.11
C LEU A 412 -2.74 25.72 -3.06
N SER A 413 -1.89 25.45 -2.07
CA SER A 413 -1.18 24.17 -1.95
C SER A 413 -1.51 23.50 -0.63
N ARG A 414 -2.18 22.34 -0.68
CA ARG A 414 -2.69 21.62 0.50
C ARG A 414 -3.52 22.54 1.40
N VAL A 415 -4.54 23.15 0.79
CA VAL A 415 -5.45 24.09 1.46
C VAL A 415 -6.86 23.60 1.31
N LEU A 416 -7.31 23.34 0.07
CA LEU A 416 -8.72 23.02 -0.21
C LEU A 416 -9.10 21.64 0.35
N HIS A 417 -8.14 20.72 0.48
CA HIS A 417 -8.42 19.42 1.09
C HIS A 417 -8.74 19.47 2.59
N ASP A 418 -8.41 20.57 3.29
CA ASP A 418 -8.72 20.74 4.71
C ASP A 418 -10.18 21.11 4.97
N TRP A 419 -10.92 21.50 3.93
CA TRP A 419 -12.24 22.11 4.06
C TRP A 419 -13.33 21.30 3.36
N ASP A 420 -14.58 21.48 3.81
CA ASP A 420 -15.74 20.97 3.11
C ASP A 420 -16.02 21.76 1.81
N ASP A 421 -16.99 21.30 1.01
CA ASP A 421 -17.28 21.89 -0.30
C ASP A 421 -17.82 23.34 -0.18
N GLN A 422 -18.60 23.64 0.86
CA GLN A 422 -19.16 24.98 1.08
C GLN A 422 -18.05 25.98 1.44
N GLN A 423 -17.13 25.56 2.31
CA GLN A 423 -15.97 26.35 2.72
C GLN A 423 -14.99 26.51 1.55
N CYS A 424 -14.72 25.45 0.79
CA CYS A 424 -13.92 25.51 -0.44
C CYS A 424 -14.48 26.54 -1.43
N LEU A 425 -15.78 26.51 -1.72
CA LEU A 425 -16.42 27.50 -2.59
C LEU A 425 -16.24 28.93 -2.06
N ALA A 426 -16.35 29.12 -0.74
CA ALA A 426 -16.15 30.43 -0.14
C ALA A 426 -14.69 30.93 -0.29
N ILE A 427 -13.70 30.04 -0.15
CA ILE A 427 -12.27 30.35 -0.36
C ILE A 427 -12.01 30.67 -1.84
N LEU A 428 -12.47 29.80 -2.75
CA LEU A 428 -12.31 29.95 -4.19
C LEU A 428 -12.97 31.24 -4.70
N LYS A 429 -14.15 31.60 -4.19
CA LYS A 429 -14.85 32.84 -4.54
C LYS A 429 -14.04 34.09 -4.17
N ARG A 430 -13.35 34.07 -3.03
CA ARG A 430 -12.50 35.18 -2.57
C ARG A 430 -11.23 35.29 -3.42
N CYS A 431 -10.64 34.15 -3.80
CA CYS A 431 -9.52 34.10 -4.74
C CYS A 431 -9.96 34.68 -6.10
N ALA A 432 -11.04 34.16 -6.69
CA ALA A 432 -11.57 34.61 -7.97
C ALA A 432 -11.91 36.11 -7.98
N SER A 433 -12.44 36.64 -6.88
CA SER A 433 -12.74 38.09 -6.76
C SER A 433 -11.50 38.97 -6.66
N SER A 434 -10.36 38.41 -6.25
CA SER A 434 -9.07 39.12 -6.11
C SER A 434 -8.19 38.99 -7.34
N MET A 435 -8.50 38.02 -8.21
CA MET A 435 -7.81 37.73 -9.46
C MET A 435 -8.13 38.78 -10.54
N GLY A 436 -7.09 39.19 -11.28
CA GLY A 436 -7.27 39.94 -12.52
C GLY A 436 -7.79 39.02 -13.64
N PRO A 437 -8.25 39.58 -14.78
CA PRO A 437 -8.81 38.79 -15.88
C PRO A 437 -7.80 37.81 -16.51
N GLU A 438 -6.51 38.13 -16.50
CA GLU A 438 -5.43 37.27 -17.01
C GLU A 438 -4.77 36.42 -15.93
N ALA A 439 -5.25 36.48 -14.68
CA ALA A 439 -4.63 35.78 -13.58
C ALA A 439 -4.91 34.27 -13.66
N THR A 440 -3.92 33.49 -13.23
CA THR A 440 -3.99 32.02 -13.17
C THR A 440 -4.05 31.56 -11.71
N LEU A 441 -4.95 30.63 -11.40
CA LEU A 441 -5.00 29.92 -10.14
C LEU A 441 -4.33 28.56 -10.31
N LEU A 442 -3.41 28.24 -9.41
CA LEU A 442 -2.75 26.94 -9.31
C LEU A 442 -3.19 26.27 -8.00
N VAL A 443 -3.78 25.09 -8.11
CA VAL A 443 -4.17 24.27 -6.98
C VAL A 443 -3.27 23.04 -6.95
N VAL A 444 -2.55 22.82 -5.85
CA VAL A 444 -1.65 21.68 -5.64
C VAL A 444 -2.24 20.80 -4.55
N GLU A 445 -2.82 19.68 -4.96
CA GLU A 445 -3.57 18.77 -4.08
C GLU A 445 -3.37 17.32 -4.50
N ARG A 446 -3.76 16.37 -3.65
CA ARG A 446 -3.84 14.96 -4.04
C ARG A 446 -5.18 14.72 -4.71
N LEU A 447 -5.16 14.10 -5.89
CA LEU A 447 -6.39 13.76 -6.58
C LEU A 447 -6.80 12.33 -6.27
N LEU A 448 -8.06 12.16 -5.91
CA LEU A 448 -8.66 10.84 -5.85
C LEU A 448 -8.69 10.24 -7.26
N PRO A 449 -8.30 8.97 -7.43
CA PRO A 449 -8.43 8.29 -8.72
C PRO A 449 -9.92 8.22 -9.10
N GLU A 450 -10.21 8.36 -10.40
CA GLU A 450 -11.57 8.17 -10.91
C GLU A 450 -11.94 6.68 -11.06
N ASP A 451 -10.95 5.79 -10.95
CA ASP A 451 -11.07 4.34 -11.00
C ASP A 451 -10.60 3.68 -9.68
N CYS A 452 -10.51 2.35 -9.66
CA CYS A 452 -10.02 1.59 -8.52
C CYS A 452 -8.49 1.48 -8.48
N SER A 453 -7.75 2.38 -9.15
CA SER A 453 -6.29 2.34 -9.15
C SER A 453 -5.72 2.58 -7.75
N PRO A 454 -4.61 1.91 -7.38
CA PRO A 454 -3.92 2.18 -6.13
C PRO A 454 -3.45 3.64 -6.06
N SER A 455 -3.82 4.36 -5.01
CA SER A 455 -3.42 5.75 -4.80
C SER A 455 -3.26 6.05 -3.31
N LEU A 456 -2.24 6.84 -2.97
CA LEU A 456 -2.06 7.38 -1.61
C LEU A 456 -3.21 8.32 -1.21
N ALA A 457 -3.87 8.95 -2.18
CA ALA A 457 -4.97 9.89 -1.94
C ALA A 457 -6.12 9.24 -1.15
N VAL A 458 -6.39 7.96 -1.34
CA VAL A 458 -7.49 7.24 -0.64
C VAL A 458 -7.24 7.16 0.86
N ALA A 459 -6.01 6.85 1.28
CA ALA A 459 -5.68 6.82 2.71
C ALA A 459 -5.60 8.24 3.30
N TRP A 460 -5.20 9.23 2.49
CA TRP A 460 -5.13 10.63 2.90
C TRP A 460 -6.52 11.26 3.05
N ASP A 461 -7.51 10.84 2.26
CA ASP A 461 -8.90 11.25 2.42
C ASP A 461 -9.45 10.88 3.81
N VAL A 462 -9.19 9.66 4.27
CA VAL A 462 -9.53 9.22 5.63
C VAL A 462 -8.75 10.01 6.69
N HIS A 463 -7.50 10.37 6.40
CA HIS A 463 -6.70 11.23 7.27
C HIS A 463 -7.28 12.65 7.37
N MET A 464 -7.78 13.23 6.27
CA MET A 464 -8.47 14.53 6.26
C MET A 464 -9.75 14.46 7.08
N LEU A 465 -10.57 13.42 6.89
CA LEU A 465 -11.76 13.17 7.70
C LEU A 465 -11.43 13.12 9.20
N CYS A 466 -10.35 12.42 9.59
CA CYS A 466 -10.00 12.31 11.02
C CYS A 466 -9.49 13.62 11.62
N ASN A 467 -8.67 14.37 10.88
CA ASN A 467 -7.90 15.47 11.46
C ASN A 467 -8.55 16.83 11.32
N VAL A 468 -9.16 17.13 10.17
CA VAL A 468 -9.60 18.49 9.81
C VAL A 468 -11.06 18.55 9.35
N GLY A 469 -11.70 17.41 9.08
CA GLY A 469 -13.08 17.36 8.58
C GLY A 469 -13.20 17.64 7.08
N GLY A 470 -12.07 17.88 6.41
CA GLY A 470 -11.95 18.02 4.97
C GLY A 470 -11.99 16.70 4.21
N ARG A 471 -11.57 16.74 2.93
CA ARG A 471 -11.58 15.60 2.01
C ARG A 471 -10.66 15.82 0.82
N GLU A 472 -10.12 14.71 0.30
CA GLU A 472 -9.51 14.69 -1.03
C GLU A 472 -10.61 14.63 -2.10
N ARG A 473 -10.32 15.08 -3.32
CA ARG A 473 -11.32 15.22 -4.39
C ARG A 473 -10.79 14.72 -5.73
N THR A 474 -11.69 14.27 -6.59
CA THR A 474 -11.34 13.92 -7.98
C THR A 474 -11.14 15.19 -8.81
N LEU A 475 -10.49 15.07 -9.97
CA LEU A 475 -10.35 16.18 -10.92
C LEU A 475 -11.72 16.69 -11.39
N GLY A 476 -12.66 15.78 -11.67
CA GLY A 476 -14.05 16.13 -12.02
C GLY A 476 -14.74 16.97 -10.94
N HIS A 477 -14.51 16.67 -9.66
CA HIS A 477 -15.06 17.45 -8.55
C HIS A 477 -14.43 18.85 -8.49
N TYR A 478 -13.10 18.98 -8.58
CA TYR A 478 -12.45 20.30 -8.63
C TYR A 478 -12.92 21.16 -9.82
N ARG A 479 -13.15 20.56 -10.99
CA ARG A 479 -13.75 21.27 -12.14
C ARG A 479 -15.11 21.86 -11.79
N GLY A 480 -15.96 21.12 -11.08
CA GLY A 480 -17.26 21.62 -10.61
C GLY A 480 -17.12 22.81 -9.68
N LEU A 481 -16.32 22.69 -8.62
CA LEU A 481 -16.12 23.76 -7.63
C LEU A 481 -15.54 25.04 -8.26
N LEU A 482 -14.57 24.90 -9.17
CA LEU A 482 -13.96 26.03 -9.87
C LEU A 482 -14.96 26.69 -10.84
N ALA A 483 -15.76 25.91 -11.56
CA ALA A 483 -16.76 26.44 -12.48
C ALA A 483 -17.83 27.28 -11.77
N GLU A 484 -18.23 26.90 -10.55
CA GLU A 484 -19.21 27.67 -9.76
C GLU A 484 -18.74 29.09 -9.40
N VAL A 485 -17.43 29.31 -9.35
CA VAL A 485 -16.83 30.63 -9.08
C VAL A 485 -16.32 31.34 -10.34
N GLY A 486 -16.68 30.83 -11.53
CA GLY A 486 -16.27 31.41 -12.81
C GLY A 486 -14.83 31.13 -13.20
N LEU A 487 -14.22 30.05 -12.67
CA LEU A 487 -12.89 29.59 -13.06
C LEU A 487 -12.98 28.34 -13.94
N VAL A 488 -12.17 28.29 -14.99
CA VAL A 488 -12.10 27.18 -15.93
C VAL A 488 -10.75 26.48 -15.78
N VAL A 489 -10.78 25.17 -15.54
CA VAL A 489 -9.57 24.33 -15.50
C VAL A 489 -8.99 24.19 -16.91
N THR A 490 -7.75 24.62 -17.10
CA THR A 490 -7.03 24.57 -18.38
C THR A 490 -6.14 23.34 -18.51
N SER A 491 -5.59 22.85 -17.41
CA SER A 491 -4.71 21.67 -17.38
C SER A 491 -4.65 21.06 -15.99
N ALA A 492 -4.26 19.78 -15.92
CA ALA A 492 -3.86 19.09 -14.71
C ALA A 492 -2.58 18.30 -15.02
N THR A 493 -1.59 18.37 -14.14
CA THR A 493 -0.28 17.72 -14.34
C THR A 493 0.10 16.95 -13.09
N ASP A 494 0.51 15.70 -13.25
CA ASP A 494 0.91 14.84 -12.15
C ASP A 494 2.27 15.27 -11.57
N LEU A 495 2.36 15.21 -10.25
CA LEU A 495 3.55 15.50 -9.45
C LEU A 495 3.93 14.27 -8.61
N PRO A 496 5.18 14.18 -8.12
CA PRO A 496 5.60 13.11 -7.22
C PRO A 496 4.67 12.95 -6.01
N LEU A 497 4.62 11.72 -5.48
CA LEU A 497 3.77 11.33 -4.35
C LEU A 497 2.27 11.57 -4.58
N ASP A 498 1.73 11.28 -5.77
CA ASP A 498 0.29 11.39 -6.11
C ASP A 498 -0.31 12.79 -5.90
N PHE A 499 0.52 13.83 -5.97
CA PHE A 499 0.01 15.20 -6.09
C PHE A 499 -0.30 15.52 -7.54
N SER A 500 -1.16 16.49 -7.75
CA SER A 500 -1.41 17.08 -9.06
C SER A 500 -1.45 18.59 -8.95
N LEU A 501 -0.92 19.24 -9.99
CA LEU A 501 -1.05 20.67 -10.21
C LEU A 501 -2.25 20.91 -11.14
N ILE A 502 -3.34 21.44 -10.61
CA ILE A 502 -4.49 21.90 -11.38
C ILE A 502 -4.27 23.38 -11.72
N THR A 503 -4.33 23.71 -13.01
CA THR A 503 -4.27 25.10 -13.49
C THR A 503 -5.66 25.56 -13.90
N ALA A 504 -6.09 26.71 -13.41
CA ALA A 504 -7.36 27.33 -13.76
C ALA A 504 -7.23 28.82 -14.05
N ARG A 505 -8.13 29.37 -14.86
CA ARG A 505 -8.18 30.80 -15.22
C ARG A 505 -9.58 31.34 -15.10
N VAL A 506 -9.73 32.67 -15.06
CA VAL A 506 -11.04 33.33 -15.14
C VAL A 506 -11.68 33.02 -16.49
N GLY A 507 -12.92 32.53 -16.45
CA GLY A 507 -13.69 32.01 -17.60
C GLY A 507 -14.44 33.06 -18.41
#